data_AF-A0AAU4RJ27-F1
#
_entry.id   AF-A0AAU4RJ27-F1
#
_cell.length_a   1.000
_cell.length_b   1.000
_cell.length_c   1.000
_cell.angle_alpha   90.00
_cell.angle_beta   90.00
_cell.angle_gamma   90.00
#
_symmetry.space_group_name_H-M   'P 1'
#
loop_
_entity.id
_entity.type
_entity.pdbx_description
1 polymer ?
#
loop_
_entity_poly.entity_id
_entity_poly.type
_entity_poly.pdbx_seq_one_letter_code
_entity_poly.pdbx_strand_id
1 'polypeptide(L)'
;MPVIDDSTDRDPGAWRAEMVRALRDQDAITSDSVAAAFAAVPRHRFAPEASLEVVYDLHRIVPVKKDESDLNVSVMSAAHLQGVMLEQADIAPGMKVLEIGSGGVNAAYLQELVGSDGEVTTVDIDRDIVDRARLCLDEAGYRQVKTVLADGERGVPDGAPYDRIIVTAAAWDIPPSWIYGLTEKGRLVVPLTVCGTTRSIAFDRDGAGLLSRSYRLAHFVPMQGEGAAEERKVLLREGVVVQTDDVRVPLNAQALNHALDTPQLVRWSGAAWDLPDELDLYLTLNLPRAVRLHAAKDVVERGLVAPAVQFGVPALVSEDSIAYRTRRDNEATGGFESGVIAHGPQAEALADQYAELLRRWAEHHRRRGAATFRYLPGPAPSPLPQDAVLRRHGIVTASWT
;
A
#
# COMPACT_ATOMS: atom_id res chain seq x y z
N MET A 1 -14.11 48.56 14.12
CA MET A 1 -13.17 48.28 13.00
C MET A 1 -13.33 46.81 12.67
N PRO A 2 -13.76 46.44 11.46
CA PRO A 2 -13.89 45.04 11.10
C PRO A 2 -12.49 44.42 11.02
N VAL A 3 -12.35 43.24 11.61
CA VAL A 3 -11.19 42.38 11.44
C VAL A 3 -11.23 41.92 9.98
N ILE A 4 -10.22 42.30 9.21
CA ILE A 4 -10.00 41.77 7.87
C ILE A 4 -9.52 40.34 8.07
N ASP A 5 -10.37 39.38 7.70
CA ASP A 5 -9.98 37.97 7.57
C ASP A 5 -9.20 37.85 6.26
N ASP A 6 -7.88 37.70 6.38
CA ASP A 6 -6.91 37.63 5.29
C ASP A 6 -6.79 36.19 4.76
N SER A 7 -7.92 35.45 4.69
CA SER A 7 -7.98 34.14 4.05
C SER A 7 -7.79 34.34 2.55
N THR A 8 -6.54 34.36 2.10
CA THR A 8 -6.15 34.51 0.70
C THR A 8 -6.94 33.55 -0.20
N ASP A 9 -7.95 34.08 -0.88
CA ASP A 9 -8.74 33.42 -1.92
C ASP A 9 -7.86 33.26 -3.17
N ARG A 10 -6.85 32.39 -3.06
CA ARG A 10 -5.92 32.09 -4.14
C ARG A 10 -6.66 31.35 -5.24
N ASP A 11 -6.51 31.83 -6.48
CA ASP A 11 -6.97 31.16 -7.69
C ASP A 11 -6.60 29.66 -7.68
N PRO A 12 -7.55 28.73 -7.93
CA PRO A 12 -7.26 27.30 -8.02
C PRO A 12 -6.13 26.93 -9.00
N GLY A 13 -5.87 27.77 -10.01
CA GLY A 13 -4.71 27.64 -10.89
C GLY A 13 -3.37 27.77 -10.15
N ALA A 14 -3.25 28.73 -9.23
CA ALA A 14 -2.04 28.94 -8.45
C ALA A 14 -1.77 27.77 -7.49
N TRP A 15 -2.80 27.27 -6.79
CA TRP A 15 -2.69 26.08 -5.94
C TRP A 15 -2.23 24.85 -6.72
N ARG A 16 -2.79 24.65 -7.91
CA ARG A 16 -2.42 23.52 -8.78
C ARG A 16 -0.96 23.62 -9.23
N ALA A 17 -0.49 24.80 -9.65
CA ALA A 17 0.90 25.01 -10.04
C ALA A 17 1.89 24.79 -8.88
N GLU A 18 1.51 25.21 -7.65
CA GLU A 18 2.30 24.96 -6.45
C GLU A 18 2.37 23.48 -6.10
N MET A 19 1.24 22.77 -6.14
CA MET A 19 1.18 21.32 -5.96
C MET A 19 2.10 20.60 -6.95
N VAL A 20 2.03 20.94 -8.25
CA VAL A 20 2.90 20.33 -9.28
C VAL A 20 4.38 20.55 -8.98
N ARG A 21 4.77 21.77 -8.59
CA ARG A 21 6.16 22.07 -8.22
C ARG A 21 6.60 21.22 -7.03
N ALA A 22 5.80 21.19 -5.98
CA ALA A 22 6.13 20.46 -4.75
C ALA A 22 6.18 18.94 -4.98
N LEU A 23 5.33 18.39 -5.86
CA LEU A 23 5.41 16.99 -6.29
C LEU A 23 6.73 16.67 -7.01
N ARG A 24 7.23 17.59 -7.85
CA ARG A 24 8.54 17.43 -8.50
C ARG A 24 9.69 17.53 -7.50
N ASP A 25 9.62 18.49 -6.58
CA ASP A 25 10.67 18.67 -5.57
C ASP A 25 10.81 17.46 -4.64
N GLN A 26 9.73 16.66 -4.48
CA GLN A 26 9.73 15.40 -3.71
C GLN A 26 9.96 14.15 -4.57
N ASP A 27 10.30 14.29 -5.86
CA ASP A 27 10.43 13.19 -6.83
C ASP A 27 9.17 12.28 -6.92
N ALA A 28 8.00 12.80 -6.52
CA ALA A 28 6.73 12.07 -6.61
C ALA A 28 6.23 12.00 -8.06
N ILE A 29 6.54 13.04 -8.85
CA ILE A 29 6.41 13.05 -10.30
C ILE A 29 7.75 13.50 -10.88
N THR A 30 8.23 12.81 -11.91
CA THR A 30 9.54 13.07 -12.51
C THR A 30 9.43 13.34 -14.01
N SER A 31 8.45 12.75 -14.68
CA SER A 31 8.19 12.94 -16.11
C SER A 31 7.45 14.26 -16.41
N ASP A 32 7.69 14.78 -17.61
CA ASP A 32 6.98 15.96 -18.11
C ASP A 32 5.52 15.66 -18.47
N SER A 33 5.24 14.44 -18.93
CA SER A 33 3.87 14.00 -19.23
C SER A 33 3.00 13.94 -17.98
N VAL A 34 3.49 13.35 -16.88
CA VAL A 34 2.72 13.30 -15.61
C VAL A 34 2.56 14.71 -15.04
N ALA A 35 3.61 15.53 -15.04
CA ALA A 35 3.47 16.92 -14.56
C ALA A 35 2.48 17.75 -15.39
N ALA A 36 2.46 17.57 -16.72
CA ALA A 36 1.49 18.22 -17.59
C ALA A 36 0.04 17.75 -17.28
N ALA A 37 -0.17 16.45 -17.06
CA ALA A 37 -1.47 15.92 -16.64
C ALA A 37 -1.93 16.54 -15.30
N PHE A 38 -1.05 16.63 -14.29
CA PHE A 38 -1.37 17.29 -13.03
C PHE A 38 -1.64 18.79 -13.16
N ALA A 39 -0.98 19.47 -14.11
CA ALA A 39 -1.21 20.88 -14.39
C ALA A 39 -2.52 21.14 -15.15
N ALA A 40 -2.99 20.18 -15.95
CA ALA A 40 -4.23 20.27 -16.72
C ALA A 40 -5.48 20.00 -15.86
N VAL A 41 -5.50 18.88 -15.13
CA VAL A 41 -6.71 18.41 -14.44
C VAL A 41 -7.08 19.33 -13.27
N PRO A 42 -8.31 19.88 -13.23
CA PRO A 42 -8.77 20.73 -12.13
C PRO A 42 -9.20 19.88 -10.92
N ARG A 43 -8.22 19.34 -10.17
CA ARG A 43 -8.39 18.44 -9.02
C ARG A 43 -9.53 18.81 -8.05
N HIS A 44 -9.71 20.10 -7.75
CA HIS A 44 -10.79 20.63 -6.89
C HIS A 44 -12.21 20.33 -7.39
N ARG A 45 -12.42 20.15 -8.70
CA ARG A 45 -13.73 19.77 -9.26
C ARG A 45 -14.19 18.37 -8.83
N PHE A 46 -13.25 17.51 -8.44
CA PHE A 46 -13.54 16.16 -7.96
C PHE A 46 -13.78 16.11 -6.43
N ALA A 47 -13.75 17.26 -5.74
CA ALA A 47 -14.04 17.39 -4.31
C ALA A 47 -14.61 18.79 -4.00
N PRO A 48 -15.82 19.12 -4.51
CA PRO A 48 -16.37 20.48 -4.43
C PRO A 48 -16.67 20.94 -3.00
N GLU A 49 -16.85 20.01 -2.07
CA GLU A 49 -17.14 20.27 -0.65
C GLU A 49 -15.87 20.51 0.19
N ALA A 50 -14.67 20.27 -0.37
CA ALA A 50 -13.39 20.41 0.34
C ALA A 50 -12.72 21.75 0.02
N SER A 51 -11.97 22.29 0.98
CA SER A 51 -11.18 23.51 0.76
C SER A 51 -10.03 23.25 -0.24
N LEU A 52 -9.62 24.29 -0.97
CA LEU A 52 -8.50 24.19 -1.92
C LEU A 52 -7.21 23.75 -1.22
N GLU A 53 -6.95 24.24 0.00
CA GLU A 53 -5.81 23.82 0.82
C GLU A 53 -5.79 22.30 1.03
N VAL A 54 -6.93 21.70 1.40
CA VAL A 54 -7.02 20.25 1.63
C VAL A 54 -6.88 19.47 0.32
N VAL A 55 -7.49 19.94 -0.76
CA VAL A 55 -7.46 19.24 -2.06
C VAL A 55 -6.06 19.23 -2.67
N TYR A 56 -5.33 20.34 -2.56
CA TYR A 56 -4.01 20.53 -3.16
C TYR A 56 -2.84 20.18 -2.23
N ASP A 57 -3.11 19.79 -0.99
CA ASP A 57 -2.12 19.16 -0.11
C ASP A 57 -1.61 17.84 -0.71
N LEU A 58 -0.29 17.62 -0.64
CA LEU A 58 0.36 16.48 -1.28
C LEU A 58 0.01 15.14 -0.64
N HIS A 59 -0.22 15.12 0.67
CA HIS A 59 -0.26 13.91 1.49
C HIS A 59 -1.64 13.66 2.11
N ARG A 60 -2.54 14.65 2.09
CA ARG A 60 -3.91 14.47 2.58
C ARG A 60 -4.77 13.69 1.58
N ILE A 61 -5.61 12.83 2.15
CA ILE A 61 -6.75 12.24 1.45
C ILE A 61 -7.98 13.13 1.65
N VAL A 62 -8.93 13.08 0.72
CA VAL A 62 -10.26 13.67 0.91
C VAL A 62 -11.28 12.55 1.05
N PRO A 63 -11.93 12.38 2.21
CA PRO A 63 -13.01 11.40 2.37
C PRO A 63 -14.13 11.64 1.35
N VAL A 64 -14.59 10.56 0.70
CA VAL A 64 -15.71 10.61 -0.26
C VAL A 64 -16.91 9.86 0.28
N LYS A 65 -16.70 8.65 0.82
CA LYS A 65 -17.77 7.84 1.41
C LYS A 65 -17.26 7.05 2.61
N LYS A 66 -18.11 6.95 3.62
CA LYS A 66 -17.91 6.12 4.80
C LYS A 66 -18.97 5.04 4.92
N ASP A 67 -18.63 3.94 5.59
CA ASP A 67 -19.58 2.90 5.96
C ASP A 67 -20.33 3.21 7.26
N GLU A 68 -21.18 2.28 7.71
CA GLU A 68 -21.96 2.38 8.95
C GLU A 68 -21.09 2.44 10.22
N SER A 69 -19.83 2.01 10.14
CA SER A 69 -18.86 2.03 11.25
C SER A 69 -17.95 3.27 11.22
N ASP A 70 -18.30 4.28 10.42
CA ASP A 70 -17.55 5.53 10.22
C ASP A 70 -16.14 5.32 9.62
N LEU A 71 -15.89 4.17 8.97
CA LEU A 71 -14.65 3.89 8.25
C LEU A 71 -14.74 4.40 6.81
N ASN A 72 -13.66 4.98 6.32
CA ASN A 72 -13.60 5.43 4.92
C ASN A 72 -13.57 4.21 3.98
N VAL A 73 -14.59 4.10 3.12
CA VAL A 73 -14.68 3.08 2.07
C VAL A 73 -14.38 3.65 0.68
N SER A 74 -14.41 4.98 0.53
CA SER A 74 -13.91 5.68 -0.65
C SER A 74 -13.29 7.01 -0.26
N VAL A 75 -12.15 7.32 -0.88
CA VAL A 75 -11.39 8.56 -0.66
C VAL A 75 -10.81 9.03 -1.99
N MET A 76 -10.67 10.34 -2.14
CA MET A 76 -9.72 10.88 -3.11
C MET A 76 -8.31 10.69 -2.56
N SER A 77 -7.53 9.85 -3.22
CA SER A 77 -6.14 9.56 -2.84
C SER A 77 -5.25 10.80 -2.85
N ALA A 78 -4.27 10.83 -1.97
CA ALA A 78 -3.27 11.90 -1.89
C ALA A 78 -2.57 12.13 -3.24
N ALA A 79 -2.34 13.40 -3.59
CA ALA A 79 -1.75 13.77 -4.88
C ALA A 79 -0.36 13.14 -5.09
N HIS A 80 0.44 13.06 -4.03
CA HIS A 80 1.74 12.37 -4.03
C HIS A 80 1.62 10.91 -4.48
N LEU A 81 0.69 10.16 -3.90
CA LEU A 81 0.55 8.74 -4.19
C LEU A 81 0.02 8.49 -5.60
N GLN A 82 -0.90 9.32 -6.08
CA GLN A 82 -1.37 9.27 -7.47
C GLN A 82 -0.23 9.57 -8.45
N GLY A 83 0.59 10.60 -8.18
CA GLY A 83 1.76 10.91 -9.00
C GLY A 83 2.71 9.73 -9.10
N VAL A 84 3.07 9.15 -7.95
CA VAL A 84 3.93 7.97 -7.88
C VAL A 84 3.37 6.81 -8.69
N MET A 85 2.07 6.51 -8.58
CA MET A 85 1.46 5.39 -9.30
C MET A 85 1.33 5.62 -10.79
N LEU A 86 1.12 6.87 -11.23
CA LEU A 86 1.13 7.22 -12.65
C LEU A 86 2.53 7.10 -13.25
N GLU A 87 3.58 7.47 -12.52
CA GLU A 87 4.97 7.21 -12.91
C GLU A 87 5.27 5.71 -12.98
N GLN A 88 4.79 4.92 -12.02
CA GLN A 88 4.91 3.46 -12.06
C GLN A 88 4.19 2.86 -13.28
N ALA A 89 3.05 3.42 -13.65
CA ALA A 89 2.23 2.96 -14.76
C ALA A 89 2.88 3.22 -16.12
N ASP A 90 3.71 4.25 -16.28
CA ASP A 90 4.43 4.53 -17.53
C ASP A 90 3.47 4.53 -18.74
N ILE A 91 2.47 5.41 -18.66
CA ILE A 91 1.41 5.54 -19.65
C ILE A 91 1.91 6.42 -20.80
N ALA A 92 1.67 5.95 -22.02
CA ALA A 92 1.99 6.67 -23.24
C ALA A 92 0.72 7.05 -24.03
N PRO A 93 0.80 8.06 -24.90
CA PRO A 93 -0.29 8.41 -25.80
C PRO A 93 -0.76 7.21 -26.65
N GLY A 94 -2.07 7.12 -26.87
CA GLY A 94 -2.72 6.04 -27.63
C GLY A 94 -2.96 4.75 -26.85
N MET A 95 -2.52 4.66 -25.59
CA MET A 95 -2.74 3.47 -24.77
C MET A 95 -4.20 3.31 -24.34
N LYS A 96 -4.59 2.06 -24.13
CA LYS A 96 -5.84 1.70 -23.49
C LYS A 96 -5.63 1.36 -22.02
N VAL A 97 -6.31 2.06 -21.12
CA VAL A 97 -6.08 1.96 -19.68
C VAL A 97 -7.37 1.62 -18.94
N LEU A 98 -7.28 0.68 -18.00
CA LEU A 98 -8.31 0.38 -17.01
C LEU A 98 -7.88 0.92 -15.64
N GLU A 99 -8.74 1.70 -15.02
CA GLU A 99 -8.70 2.01 -13.60
C GLU A 99 -9.72 1.15 -12.84
N ILE A 100 -9.30 0.50 -11.76
CA ILE A 100 -10.15 -0.24 -10.83
C ILE A 100 -10.21 0.50 -9.50
N GLY A 101 -11.41 0.88 -9.07
CA GLY A 101 -11.65 1.84 -7.99
C GLY A 101 -11.73 3.25 -8.58
N SER A 102 -12.91 3.85 -8.58
CA SER A 102 -13.14 5.13 -9.26
C SER A 102 -13.24 6.29 -8.27
N GLY A 103 -12.50 7.35 -8.53
CA GLY A 103 -12.70 8.66 -7.89
C GLY A 103 -12.88 9.79 -8.90
N GLY A 104 -12.91 9.46 -10.20
CA GLY A 104 -12.91 10.38 -11.32
C GLY A 104 -11.56 11.09 -11.57
N VAL A 105 -10.93 11.62 -10.52
CA VAL A 105 -9.73 12.48 -10.68
C VAL A 105 -8.54 11.76 -11.31
N ASN A 106 -8.31 10.50 -10.92
CA ASN A 106 -7.21 9.73 -11.48
C ASN A 106 -7.51 9.30 -12.91
N ALA A 107 -8.75 8.89 -13.23
CA ALA A 107 -9.19 8.70 -14.62
C ALA A 107 -8.99 9.94 -15.51
N ALA A 108 -9.17 11.16 -14.98
CA ALA A 108 -8.85 12.38 -15.71
C ALA A 108 -7.35 12.53 -15.98
N TYR A 109 -6.47 12.24 -15.00
CA TYR A 109 -5.02 12.21 -15.24
C TYR A 109 -4.64 11.15 -16.29
N LEU A 110 -5.26 9.97 -16.22
CA LEU A 110 -5.06 8.92 -17.24
C LEU A 110 -5.46 9.40 -18.63
N GLN A 111 -6.57 10.14 -18.72
CA GLN A 111 -7.07 10.66 -19.99
C GLN A 111 -6.14 11.72 -20.60
N GLU A 112 -5.54 12.57 -19.78
CA GLU A 112 -4.48 13.50 -20.22
C GLU A 112 -3.25 12.74 -20.74
N LEU A 113 -2.86 11.65 -20.08
CA LEU A 113 -1.67 10.87 -20.44
C LEU A 113 -1.85 10.04 -21.73
N VAL A 114 -3.01 9.41 -21.91
CA VAL A 114 -3.28 8.63 -23.13
C VAL A 114 -3.63 9.50 -24.33
N GLY A 115 -3.99 10.76 -24.13
CA GLY A 115 -4.35 11.70 -25.18
C GLY A 115 -5.66 11.33 -25.92
N SER A 116 -5.93 12.01 -27.05
CA SER A 116 -7.18 11.86 -27.81
C SER A 116 -7.36 10.49 -28.46
N ASP A 117 -6.26 9.81 -28.74
CA ASP A 117 -6.24 8.54 -29.48
C ASP A 117 -6.24 7.33 -28.55
N GLY A 118 -6.18 7.56 -27.24
CA GLY A 118 -6.24 6.52 -26.22
C GLY A 118 -7.62 6.39 -25.59
N GLU A 119 -7.78 5.35 -24.77
CA GLU A 119 -9.06 5.00 -24.15
C GLU A 119 -8.87 4.78 -22.65
N VAL A 120 -9.68 5.46 -21.82
CA VAL A 120 -9.73 5.22 -20.37
C VAL A 120 -11.06 4.62 -19.99
N THR A 121 -11.01 3.47 -19.32
CA THR A 121 -12.16 2.89 -18.61
C THR A 121 -11.89 2.97 -17.11
N THR A 122 -12.85 3.44 -16.32
CA THR A 122 -12.81 3.41 -14.86
C THR A 122 -14.00 2.62 -14.33
N VAL A 123 -13.76 1.71 -13.39
CA VAL A 123 -14.77 0.82 -12.81
C VAL A 123 -14.82 0.95 -11.30
N ASP A 124 -16.02 1.00 -10.74
CA ASP A 124 -16.26 0.90 -9.31
C ASP A 124 -17.48 0.01 -9.04
N ILE A 125 -17.50 -0.64 -7.87
CA ILE A 125 -18.59 -1.51 -7.43
C ILE A 125 -19.76 -0.70 -6.86
N ASP A 126 -19.50 0.53 -6.39
CA ASP A 126 -20.47 1.38 -5.72
C ASP A 126 -21.12 2.36 -6.69
N ARG A 127 -22.44 2.27 -6.83
CA ARG A 127 -23.24 3.13 -7.72
C ARG A 127 -23.06 4.62 -7.40
N ASP A 128 -23.04 5.00 -6.13
CA ASP A 128 -22.95 6.41 -5.73
C ASP A 128 -21.60 6.99 -6.16
N ILE A 129 -20.54 6.16 -6.09
CA ILE A 129 -19.19 6.52 -6.50
C ILE A 129 -19.11 6.64 -8.02
N VAL A 130 -19.68 5.69 -8.77
CA VAL A 130 -19.72 5.75 -10.24
C VAL A 130 -20.48 6.98 -10.75
N ASP A 131 -21.68 7.22 -10.22
CA ASP A 131 -22.53 8.34 -10.63
C ASP A 131 -21.84 9.68 -10.30
N ARG A 132 -21.21 9.77 -9.13
CA ARG A 132 -20.38 10.92 -8.73
C ARG A 132 -19.18 11.11 -9.66
N ALA A 133 -18.42 10.06 -9.94
CA ALA A 133 -17.23 10.13 -10.78
C ALA A 133 -17.61 10.59 -12.20
N ARG A 134 -18.69 10.06 -12.78
CA ARG A 134 -19.22 10.50 -14.07
C ARG A 134 -19.56 11.99 -14.07
N LEU A 135 -20.30 12.47 -13.07
CA LEU A 135 -20.65 13.90 -12.97
C LEU A 135 -19.40 14.78 -12.93
N CYS A 136 -18.45 14.48 -12.04
CA CYS A 136 -17.22 15.26 -11.92
C CYS A 136 -16.37 15.23 -13.20
N LEU A 137 -16.27 14.07 -13.86
CA LEU A 137 -15.58 13.95 -15.16
C LEU A 137 -16.26 14.81 -16.23
N ASP A 138 -17.59 14.76 -16.33
CA ASP A 138 -18.36 15.53 -17.32
C ASP A 138 -18.23 17.04 -17.12
N GLU A 139 -18.24 17.49 -15.86
CA GLU A 139 -18.04 18.90 -15.48
C GLU A 139 -16.61 19.38 -15.69
N ALA A 140 -15.62 18.49 -15.49
CA ALA A 140 -14.21 18.78 -15.73
C ALA A 140 -13.80 18.65 -17.22
N GLY A 141 -14.70 18.18 -18.09
CA GLY A 141 -14.50 18.09 -19.54
C GLY A 141 -14.01 16.73 -20.06
N TYR A 142 -14.00 15.70 -19.22
CA TYR A 142 -13.48 14.36 -19.51
C TYR A 142 -14.60 13.34 -19.87
N ARG A 143 -15.55 13.76 -20.72
CA ARG A 143 -16.74 12.96 -21.10
C ARG A 143 -16.43 11.66 -21.84
N GLN A 144 -15.24 11.55 -22.41
CA GLN A 144 -14.76 10.39 -23.15
C GLN A 144 -14.35 9.22 -22.24
N VAL A 145 -14.14 9.49 -20.94
CA VAL A 145 -13.79 8.44 -19.98
C VAL A 145 -15.00 7.53 -19.76
N LYS A 146 -14.83 6.23 -20.04
CA LYS A 146 -15.89 5.23 -19.84
C LYS A 146 -15.99 4.86 -18.36
N THR A 147 -17.09 5.26 -17.72
CA THR A 147 -17.44 4.90 -16.34
C THR A 147 -18.30 3.64 -16.31
N VAL A 148 -17.89 2.64 -15.53
CA VAL A 148 -18.54 1.32 -15.43
C VAL A 148 -18.91 1.01 -13.99
N LEU A 149 -20.14 0.56 -13.76
CA LEU A 149 -20.58 -0.01 -12.48
C LEU A 149 -20.45 -1.52 -12.54
N ALA A 150 -19.41 -2.06 -11.89
CA ALA A 150 -19.16 -3.49 -11.79
C ALA A 150 -18.16 -3.79 -10.67
N ASP A 151 -18.11 -5.05 -10.23
CA ASP A 151 -17.03 -5.51 -9.35
C ASP A 151 -15.70 -5.54 -10.11
N GLY A 152 -14.74 -4.74 -9.63
CA GLY A 152 -13.40 -4.62 -10.20
C GLY A 152 -12.60 -5.93 -10.15
N GLU A 153 -12.93 -6.87 -9.26
CA GLU A 153 -12.32 -8.20 -9.20
C GLU A 153 -12.46 -8.94 -10.53
N ARG A 154 -13.52 -8.66 -11.30
CA ARG A 154 -13.78 -9.30 -12.60
C ARG A 154 -13.19 -8.53 -13.79
N GLY A 155 -12.55 -7.39 -13.53
CA GLY A 155 -12.09 -6.46 -14.56
C GLY A 155 -13.26 -5.92 -15.40
N VAL A 156 -12.96 -5.43 -16.61
CA VAL A 156 -13.97 -5.00 -17.59
C VAL A 156 -13.69 -5.69 -18.93
N PRO A 157 -14.19 -6.93 -19.14
CA PRO A 157 -13.86 -7.72 -20.34
C PRO A 157 -14.22 -7.04 -21.66
N ASP A 158 -15.32 -6.30 -21.71
CA ASP A 158 -15.77 -5.57 -22.91
C ASP A 158 -14.79 -4.50 -23.39
N GLY A 159 -13.88 -4.04 -22.52
CA GLY A 159 -12.82 -3.11 -22.89
C GLY A 159 -11.45 -3.77 -23.03
N ALA A 160 -11.29 -5.05 -22.71
CA ALA A 160 -9.99 -5.72 -22.83
C ALA A 160 -9.57 -5.92 -24.31
N PRO A 161 -8.27 -6.09 -24.60
CA PRO A 161 -7.15 -6.02 -23.67
C PRO A 161 -6.70 -4.56 -23.38
N TYR A 162 -6.10 -4.35 -22.22
CA TYR A 162 -5.57 -3.08 -21.72
C TYR A 162 -4.05 -3.07 -21.75
N ASP A 163 -3.45 -1.94 -22.14
CA ASP A 163 -2.02 -1.71 -22.02
C ASP A 163 -1.61 -1.49 -20.57
N ARG A 164 -2.48 -0.86 -19.78
CA ARG A 164 -2.28 -0.61 -18.35
C ARG A 164 -3.53 -0.93 -17.57
N ILE A 165 -3.35 -1.56 -16.41
CA ILE A 165 -4.38 -1.66 -15.38
C ILE A 165 -3.82 -1.01 -14.12
N ILE A 166 -4.58 -0.09 -13.52
CA ILE A 166 -4.21 0.59 -12.28
C ILE A 166 -5.32 0.36 -11.27
N VAL A 167 -4.97 -0.24 -10.14
CA VAL A 167 -5.90 -0.49 -9.03
C VAL A 167 -5.70 0.59 -7.98
N THR A 168 -6.77 1.21 -7.50
CA THR A 168 -6.74 2.31 -6.52
C THR A 168 -7.40 1.91 -5.19
N ALA A 169 -7.40 0.60 -4.90
CA ALA A 169 -7.77 0.01 -3.62
C ALA A 169 -6.70 -1.01 -3.19
N ALA A 170 -6.57 -1.25 -1.88
CA ALA A 170 -5.66 -2.24 -1.34
C ALA A 170 -6.18 -3.65 -1.66
N ALA A 171 -5.55 -4.31 -2.63
CA ALA A 171 -5.86 -5.66 -3.05
C ALA A 171 -5.10 -6.67 -2.18
N TRP A 172 -5.78 -7.76 -1.82
CA TRP A 172 -5.15 -8.88 -1.13
C TRP A 172 -4.59 -9.92 -2.11
N ASP A 173 -5.13 -9.98 -3.34
CA ASP A 173 -4.75 -10.89 -4.41
C ASP A 173 -4.78 -10.19 -5.77
N ILE A 174 -4.35 -10.88 -6.81
CA ILE A 174 -4.41 -10.48 -8.21
C ILE A 174 -5.30 -11.49 -8.95
N PRO A 175 -6.58 -11.19 -9.21
CA PRO A 175 -7.46 -12.13 -9.91
C PRO A 175 -7.01 -12.38 -11.35
N PRO A 176 -7.32 -13.58 -11.92
CA PRO A 176 -6.94 -13.91 -13.29
C PRO A 176 -7.48 -12.94 -14.34
N SER A 177 -8.63 -12.31 -14.06
CA SER A 177 -9.26 -11.29 -14.90
C SER A 177 -8.32 -10.11 -15.20
N TRP A 178 -7.49 -9.68 -14.25
CA TRP A 178 -6.55 -8.58 -14.45
C TRP A 178 -5.39 -9.01 -15.35
N ILE A 179 -4.89 -10.23 -15.17
CA ILE A 179 -3.79 -10.77 -15.97
C ILE A 179 -4.24 -11.02 -17.42
N TYR A 180 -5.39 -11.67 -17.59
CA TYR A 180 -5.96 -11.93 -18.92
C TYR A 180 -6.48 -10.66 -19.60
N GLY A 181 -6.86 -9.65 -18.81
CA GLY A 181 -7.24 -8.34 -19.31
C GLY A 181 -6.07 -7.51 -19.84
N LEU A 182 -4.81 -7.87 -19.56
CA LEU A 182 -3.63 -7.15 -20.05
C LEU A 182 -3.18 -7.62 -21.43
N THR A 183 -2.66 -6.69 -22.23
CA THR A 183 -1.86 -7.00 -23.44
C THR A 183 -0.57 -7.75 -23.09
N GLU A 184 0.13 -8.27 -24.08
CA GLU A 184 1.39 -9.01 -23.86
C GLU A 184 2.48 -8.19 -23.18
N LYS A 185 2.51 -6.89 -23.47
CA LYS A 185 3.42 -5.91 -22.86
C LYS A 185 2.70 -5.05 -21.82
N GLY A 186 1.57 -5.55 -21.32
CA GLY A 186 0.74 -4.84 -20.38
C GLY A 186 1.38 -4.74 -19.00
N ARG A 187 1.09 -3.65 -18.30
CA ARG A 187 1.55 -3.41 -16.92
C ARG A 187 0.36 -3.29 -15.97
N LEU A 188 0.45 -3.99 -14.84
CA LEU A 188 -0.43 -3.84 -13.69
C LEU A 188 0.24 -2.97 -12.62
N VAL A 189 -0.42 -1.93 -12.15
CA VAL A 189 -0.03 -1.20 -10.94
C VAL A 189 -1.08 -1.47 -9.87
N VAL A 190 -0.68 -2.12 -8.78
CA VAL A 190 -1.60 -2.56 -7.73
C VAL A 190 -1.04 -2.30 -6.34
N PRO A 191 -1.79 -1.63 -5.45
CA PRO A 191 -1.54 -1.65 -4.01
C PRO A 191 -1.81 -3.05 -3.47
N LEU A 192 -0.77 -3.87 -3.37
CA LEU A 192 -0.86 -5.25 -2.89
C LEU A 192 -0.50 -5.31 -1.40
N THR A 193 -1.42 -5.84 -0.60
CA THR A 193 -1.22 -6.08 0.83
C THR A 193 -0.58 -7.44 1.05
N VAL A 194 0.52 -7.47 1.81
CA VAL A 194 1.22 -8.69 2.22
C VAL A 194 1.43 -8.63 3.73
N CYS A 195 0.87 -9.57 4.49
CA CYS A 195 0.97 -9.61 5.96
C CYS A 195 0.65 -8.26 6.64
N GLY A 196 -0.37 -7.54 6.15
CA GLY A 196 -0.77 -6.23 6.68
C GLY A 196 0.08 -5.03 6.30
N THR A 197 1.11 -5.18 5.45
CA THR A 197 1.84 -4.06 4.83
C THR A 197 1.44 -3.95 3.36
N THR A 198 1.14 -2.73 2.90
CA THR A 198 0.73 -2.49 1.50
C THR A 198 1.86 -1.83 0.73
N ARG A 199 2.13 -2.31 -0.48
CA ARG A 199 3.02 -1.67 -1.44
C ARG A 199 2.28 -1.46 -2.75
N SER A 200 2.41 -0.28 -3.35
CA SER A 200 2.06 -0.11 -4.75
C SER A 200 3.14 -0.77 -5.59
N ILE A 201 2.81 -1.85 -6.29
CA ILE A 201 3.75 -2.64 -7.08
C ILE A 201 3.37 -2.52 -8.56
N ALA A 202 4.32 -2.10 -9.39
CA ALA A 202 4.22 -2.15 -10.83
C ALA A 202 4.76 -3.49 -11.33
N PHE A 203 3.92 -4.25 -12.03
CA PHE A 203 4.18 -5.58 -12.56
C PHE A 203 4.09 -5.56 -14.08
N ASP A 204 5.11 -6.07 -14.75
CA ASP A 204 5.05 -6.40 -16.19
C ASP A 204 4.71 -7.88 -16.35
N ARG A 205 4.03 -8.24 -17.44
CA ARG A 205 3.84 -9.66 -17.77
C ARG A 205 5.19 -10.33 -18.06
N ASP A 206 5.39 -11.50 -17.48
CA ASP A 206 6.56 -12.36 -17.69
C ASP A 206 6.08 -13.77 -18.06
N GLY A 207 5.71 -13.94 -19.33
CA GLY A 207 5.09 -15.16 -19.83
C GLY A 207 3.76 -15.46 -19.14
N ALA A 208 3.77 -16.46 -18.26
CA ALA A 208 2.58 -16.91 -17.53
C ALA A 208 2.33 -16.17 -16.21
N GLY A 209 3.28 -15.35 -15.74
CA GLY A 209 3.17 -14.64 -14.46
C GLY A 209 3.42 -13.14 -14.58
N LEU A 210 3.73 -12.53 -13.45
CA LEU A 210 4.08 -11.11 -13.34
C LEU A 210 5.42 -10.94 -12.64
N LEU A 211 6.23 -9.99 -13.10
CA LEU A 211 7.50 -9.62 -12.49
C LEU A 211 7.49 -8.12 -12.18
N SER A 212 7.86 -7.75 -10.95
CA SER A 212 7.82 -6.34 -10.56
C SER A 212 8.92 -5.53 -11.23
N ARG A 213 8.56 -4.34 -11.70
CA ARG A 213 9.46 -3.29 -12.16
C ARG A 213 9.85 -2.33 -11.06
N SER A 214 8.92 -2.06 -10.15
CA SER A 214 9.14 -1.18 -9.01
C SER A 214 8.09 -1.41 -7.93
N TYR A 215 8.38 -0.94 -6.73
CA TYR A 215 7.39 -0.85 -5.66
C TYR A 215 7.60 0.42 -4.83
N ARG A 216 6.54 0.87 -4.15
CA ARG A 216 6.53 2.02 -3.24
C ARG A 216 5.62 1.76 -2.05
N LEU A 217 5.92 2.34 -0.89
CA LEU A 217 5.02 2.35 0.26
C LEU A 217 3.69 3.00 -0.14
N ALA A 218 2.58 2.34 0.17
CA ALA A 218 1.25 2.83 -0.15
C ALA A 218 0.25 2.46 0.94
N HIS A 219 -0.75 3.30 1.15
CA HIS A 219 -1.91 3.03 1.99
C HIS A 219 -3.16 3.36 1.20
N PHE A 220 -4.11 2.44 1.17
CA PHE A 220 -5.34 2.55 0.39
C PHE A 220 -6.51 2.00 1.21
N VAL A 221 -7.72 2.44 0.87
CA VAL A 221 -8.95 1.78 1.33
C VAL A 221 -8.97 0.33 0.84
N PRO A 222 -9.51 -0.62 1.62
CA PRO A 222 -9.51 -2.03 1.24
C PRO A 222 -10.35 -2.29 -0.02
N MET A 223 -9.92 -3.25 -0.84
CA MET A 223 -10.74 -3.79 -1.93
C MET A 223 -12.05 -4.36 -1.37
N GLN A 224 -13.15 -4.09 -2.07
CA GLN A 224 -14.50 -4.56 -1.72
C GLN A 224 -14.98 -5.62 -2.72
N GLY A 225 -16.16 -6.20 -2.50
CA GLY A 225 -16.75 -7.18 -3.41
C GLY A 225 -16.12 -8.58 -3.29
N GLU A 226 -16.05 -9.31 -4.39
CA GLU A 226 -15.50 -10.67 -4.42
C GLU A 226 -14.02 -10.69 -4.01
N GLY A 227 -13.27 -9.64 -4.34
CA GLY A 227 -11.86 -9.47 -3.99
C GLY A 227 -11.60 -9.06 -2.53
N ALA A 228 -12.66 -8.83 -1.74
CA ALA A 228 -12.51 -8.50 -0.33
C ALA A 228 -11.84 -9.67 0.43
N ALA A 229 -10.93 -9.32 1.32
CA ALA A 229 -10.28 -10.26 2.21
C ALA A 229 -10.30 -9.74 3.64
N GLU A 230 -10.63 -10.63 4.57
CA GLU A 230 -10.43 -10.39 5.99
C GLU A 230 -9.10 -11.02 6.43
N GLU A 231 -8.22 -10.21 7.00
CA GLU A 231 -7.00 -10.72 7.62
C GLU A 231 -7.33 -11.37 8.96
N ARG A 232 -6.61 -12.45 9.30
CA ARG A 232 -6.77 -13.09 10.62
C ARG A 232 -6.19 -12.16 11.68
N LYS A 233 -7.05 -11.67 12.57
CA LYS A 233 -6.68 -10.85 13.72
C LYS A 233 -6.98 -11.61 14.99
N VAL A 234 -6.00 -11.66 15.89
CA VAL A 234 -6.12 -12.25 17.22
C VAL A 234 -5.87 -11.15 18.23
N LEU A 235 -6.92 -10.81 18.98
CA LEU A 235 -6.79 -9.98 20.16
C LEU A 235 -6.10 -10.80 21.25
N LEU A 236 -4.98 -10.30 21.76
CA LEU A 236 -4.30 -10.90 22.89
C LEU A 236 -4.97 -10.40 24.17
N ARG A 237 -4.60 -9.20 24.61
CA ARG A 237 -5.28 -8.48 25.70
C ARG A 237 -5.79 -7.15 25.19
N GLU A 238 -6.55 -6.45 26.01
CA GLU A 238 -7.09 -5.14 25.64
C GLU A 238 -5.98 -4.24 25.10
N GLY A 239 -6.15 -3.82 23.85
CA GLY A 239 -5.19 -2.98 23.14
C GLY A 239 -3.94 -3.70 22.60
N VAL A 240 -3.88 -5.02 22.48
CA VAL A 240 -2.78 -5.73 21.74
C VAL A 240 -3.36 -6.70 20.72
N VAL A 241 -2.99 -6.53 19.45
CA VAL A 241 -3.50 -7.33 18.34
C VAL A 241 -2.35 -7.94 17.55
N VAL A 242 -2.47 -9.22 17.26
CA VAL A 242 -1.62 -9.92 16.29
C VAL A 242 -2.40 -10.16 15.02
N GLN A 243 -1.81 -9.85 13.87
CA GLN A 243 -2.44 -9.95 12.56
C GLN A 243 -1.58 -10.73 11.57
N THR A 244 -2.18 -11.58 10.74
CA THR A 244 -1.48 -12.25 9.63
C THR A 244 -2.47 -12.66 8.54
N ASP A 245 -2.01 -12.70 7.29
CA ASP A 245 -2.71 -13.31 6.16
C ASP A 245 -2.23 -14.74 5.86
N ASP A 246 -1.16 -15.22 6.53
CA ASP A 246 -0.68 -16.57 6.37
C ASP A 246 -1.47 -17.56 7.24
N VAL A 247 -2.29 -18.38 6.57
CA VAL A 247 -3.10 -19.43 7.20
C VAL A 247 -2.26 -20.50 7.92
N ARG A 248 -0.99 -20.66 7.54
CA ARG A 248 -0.07 -21.62 8.16
C ARG A 248 0.43 -21.17 9.53
N VAL A 249 0.33 -19.88 9.85
CA VAL A 249 0.79 -19.35 11.13
C VAL A 249 -0.24 -19.69 12.22
N PRO A 250 0.11 -20.56 13.19
CA PRO A 250 -0.78 -20.85 14.30
C PRO A 250 -0.77 -19.66 15.26
N LEU A 251 -1.97 -19.20 15.65
CA LEU A 251 -2.12 -18.12 16.62
C LEU A 251 -2.90 -18.66 17.82
N ASN A 252 -2.20 -18.89 18.94
CA ASN A 252 -2.80 -19.26 20.21
C ASN A 252 -2.86 -18.03 21.12
N ALA A 253 -4.02 -17.38 21.18
CA ALA A 253 -4.20 -16.13 21.94
C ALA A 253 -3.83 -16.28 23.41
N GLN A 254 -4.18 -17.41 24.04
CA GLN A 254 -3.92 -17.66 25.45
C GLN A 254 -2.42 -17.81 25.72
N ALA A 255 -1.73 -18.62 24.91
CA ALA A 255 -0.30 -18.85 25.06
C ALA A 255 0.53 -17.59 24.75
N LEU A 256 0.18 -16.85 23.69
CA LEU A 256 0.82 -15.58 23.35
C LEU A 256 0.58 -14.50 24.41
N ASN A 257 -0.59 -14.47 25.05
CA ASN A 257 -0.80 -13.61 26.21
C ASN A 257 0.11 -13.97 27.37
N HIS A 258 0.19 -15.25 27.72
CA HIS A 258 1.07 -15.72 28.79
C HIS A 258 2.54 -15.40 28.47
N ALA A 259 2.94 -15.49 27.20
CA ALA A 259 4.26 -15.07 26.77
C ALA A 259 4.56 -13.62 27.16
N LEU A 260 3.64 -12.69 26.88
CA LEU A 260 3.79 -11.26 27.20
C LEU A 260 3.85 -10.96 28.72
N ASP A 261 3.49 -11.91 29.58
CA ASP A 261 3.65 -11.78 31.04
C ASP A 261 5.03 -12.26 31.53
N THR A 262 5.81 -12.91 30.66
CA THR A 262 7.18 -13.33 31.00
C THR A 262 8.16 -12.16 30.93
N PRO A 263 9.32 -12.24 31.62
CA PRO A 263 10.35 -11.22 31.51
C PRO A 263 10.82 -11.02 30.07
N GLN A 264 10.96 -9.76 29.65
CA GLN A 264 11.48 -9.43 28.33
C GLN A 264 12.94 -9.85 28.17
N LEU A 265 13.25 -10.51 27.06
CA LEU A 265 14.61 -10.70 26.57
C LEU A 265 14.89 -9.66 25.49
N VAL A 266 16.00 -8.94 25.61
CA VAL A 266 16.43 -7.96 24.61
C VAL A 266 17.70 -8.45 23.90
N ARG A 267 17.67 -8.46 22.57
CA ARG A 267 18.80 -8.81 21.71
C ARG A 267 19.16 -7.66 20.79
N TRP A 268 20.36 -7.13 20.97
CA TRP A 268 20.91 -6.07 20.14
C TRP A 268 21.67 -6.68 18.97
N SER A 269 21.37 -6.22 17.76
CA SER A 269 21.86 -6.88 16.54
C SER A 269 23.17 -6.30 16.01
N GLY A 270 23.59 -5.13 16.48
CA GLY A 270 24.66 -4.32 15.87
C GLY A 270 24.25 -3.61 14.58
N ALA A 271 23.11 -3.97 13.98
CA ALA A 271 22.63 -3.37 12.74
C ALA A 271 22.09 -1.95 12.97
N ALA A 272 22.33 -1.04 12.02
CA ALA A 272 21.72 0.27 12.04
C ALA A 272 20.18 0.17 11.95
N TRP A 273 19.49 1.15 12.51
CA TRP A 273 18.07 1.37 12.26
C TRP A 273 17.93 2.45 11.20
N ASP A 274 17.63 2.03 9.97
CA ASP A 274 17.42 2.90 8.83
C ASP A 274 16.41 2.29 7.85
N LEU A 275 15.99 3.08 6.86
CA LEU A 275 15.01 2.69 5.83
C LEU A 275 13.84 1.87 6.42
N PRO A 276 13.14 2.39 7.44
CA PRO A 276 12.26 1.59 8.27
C PRO A 276 11.14 0.91 7.48
N ASP A 277 10.71 1.51 6.38
CA ASP A 277 9.73 0.96 5.44
C ASP A 277 10.27 -0.21 4.60
N GLU A 278 11.52 -0.15 4.17
CA GLU A 278 12.16 -1.25 3.43
C GLU A 278 12.50 -2.41 4.35
N LEU A 279 13.01 -2.11 5.55
CA LEU A 279 13.28 -3.10 6.57
C LEU A 279 11.99 -3.78 7.06
N ASP A 280 10.89 -3.03 7.21
CA ASP A 280 9.56 -3.57 7.53
C ASP A 280 9.13 -4.62 6.50
N LEU A 281 9.26 -4.29 5.20
CA LEU A 281 8.95 -5.21 4.10
C LEU A 281 9.87 -6.45 4.13
N TYR A 282 11.17 -6.24 4.35
CA TYR A 282 12.16 -7.33 4.43
C TYR A 282 11.83 -8.33 5.52
N LEU A 283 11.58 -7.84 6.73
CA LEU A 283 11.23 -8.69 7.86
C LEU A 283 9.91 -9.41 7.62
N THR A 284 8.92 -8.71 7.08
CA THR A 284 7.60 -9.26 6.78
C THR A 284 7.65 -10.47 5.85
N LEU A 285 8.54 -10.45 4.85
CA LEU A 285 8.64 -11.49 3.83
C LEU A 285 9.67 -12.59 4.15
N ASN A 286 10.58 -12.36 5.09
CA ASN A 286 11.66 -13.31 5.41
C ASN A 286 11.53 -13.96 6.79
N LEU A 287 10.61 -13.50 7.63
CA LEU A 287 10.25 -14.18 8.88
C LEU A 287 9.35 -15.40 8.56
N PRO A 288 9.70 -16.63 9.00
CA PRO A 288 8.95 -17.83 8.61
C PRO A 288 7.55 -17.94 9.22
N ARG A 289 7.28 -17.19 10.28
CA ARG A 289 5.98 -17.07 10.94
C ARG A 289 5.71 -15.60 11.22
N ALA A 290 5.79 -14.81 10.16
CA ALA A 290 5.60 -13.37 10.22
C ALA A 290 4.15 -13.04 10.62
N VAL A 291 4.02 -12.13 11.57
CA VAL A 291 2.77 -11.50 11.94
C VAL A 291 3.02 -9.99 12.08
N ARG A 292 1.95 -9.20 12.06
CA ARG A 292 2.00 -7.79 12.43
C ARG A 292 1.49 -7.65 13.86
N LEU A 293 2.35 -7.12 14.74
CA LEU A 293 1.99 -6.83 16.12
C LEU A 293 1.62 -5.36 16.25
N HIS A 294 0.44 -5.10 16.81
CA HIS A 294 -0.11 -3.78 17.08
C HIS A 294 -0.43 -3.62 18.55
N ALA A 295 -0.27 -2.40 19.04
CA ALA A 295 -0.74 -2.04 20.37
C ALA A 295 -1.37 -0.65 20.42
N ALA A 296 -2.38 -0.50 21.27
CA ALA A 296 -2.98 0.77 21.59
C ALA A 296 -1.97 1.67 22.32
N LYS A 297 -2.12 2.97 22.15
CA LYS A 297 -1.18 3.98 22.66
C LYS A 297 -0.98 3.87 24.18
N ASP A 298 -2.05 3.65 24.93
CA ASP A 298 -2.03 3.50 26.39
C ASP A 298 -1.32 2.20 26.84
N VAL A 299 -1.34 1.14 26.03
CA VAL A 299 -0.58 -0.09 26.30
C VAL A 299 0.91 0.14 26.12
N VAL A 300 1.27 0.90 25.09
CA VAL A 300 2.64 1.31 24.82
C VAL A 300 3.17 2.23 25.92
N GLU A 301 2.39 3.22 26.36
CA GLU A 301 2.75 4.15 27.44
C GLU A 301 2.95 3.43 28.79
N ARG A 302 2.25 2.32 29.02
CA ARG A 302 2.45 1.43 30.18
C ARG A 302 3.71 0.56 30.08
N GLY A 303 4.43 0.59 28.95
CA GLY A 303 5.70 -0.10 28.77
C GLY A 303 5.59 -1.61 28.52
N LEU A 304 4.40 -2.13 28.19
CA LEU A 304 4.21 -3.56 27.94
C LEU A 304 4.90 -4.01 26.64
N VAL A 305 4.92 -3.13 25.64
CA VAL A 305 5.56 -3.36 24.34
C VAL A 305 6.34 -2.12 23.90
N ALA A 306 7.21 -2.27 22.91
CA ALA A 306 8.03 -1.15 22.43
C ALA A 306 7.18 -0.06 21.75
N PRO A 307 7.61 1.22 21.78
CA PRO A 307 6.87 2.32 21.16
C PRO A 307 6.51 2.13 19.68
N ALA A 308 7.37 1.47 18.91
CA ALA A 308 7.13 1.22 17.49
C ALA A 308 5.88 0.35 17.24
N VAL A 309 5.48 -0.49 18.21
CA VAL A 309 4.33 -1.38 18.11
C VAL A 309 3.01 -0.62 17.96
N GLN A 310 2.95 0.65 18.36
CA GLN A 310 1.78 1.51 18.12
C GLN A 310 1.43 1.64 16.62
N PHE A 311 2.44 1.59 15.75
CA PHE A 311 2.28 1.76 14.30
C PHE A 311 2.19 0.43 13.55
N GLY A 312 2.25 -0.68 14.29
CA GLY A 312 2.37 -2.02 13.76
C GLY A 312 3.78 -2.35 13.35
N VAL A 313 4.32 -3.45 13.86
CA VAL A 313 5.66 -3.94 13.50
C VAL A 313 5.62 -5.40 13.06
N PRO A 314 6.55 -5.84 12.20
CA PRO A 314 6.74 -7.25 11.92
C PRO A 314 7.17 -7.95 13.21
N ALA A 315 6.54 -9.06 13.52
CA ALA A 315 6.84 -9.91 14.66
C ALA A 315 6.97 -11.35 14.20
N LEU A 316 7.79 -12.11 14.91
CA LEU A 316 7.97 -13.54 14.75
C LEU A 316 7.25 -14.23 15.89
N VAL A 317 6.39 -15.19 15.59
CA VAL A 317 5.68 -15.99 16.61
C VAL A 317 6.08 -17.45 16.55
N SER A 318 6.02 -18.12 17.71
CA SER A 318 5.80 -19.55 17.83
C SER A 318 4.41 -19.80 18.42
N GLU A 319 4.12 -21.01 18.87
CA GLU A 319 2.86 -21.30 19.58
C GLU A 319 2.69 -20.48 20.88
N ASP A 320 3.79 -20.23 21.58
CA ASP A 320 3.82 -19.73 22.97
C ASP A 320 4.84 -18.60 23.20
N SER A 321 5.42 -18.06 22.15
CA SER A 321 6.47 -17.03 22.21
C SER A 321 6.33 -16.02 21.08
N ILE A 322 6.78 -14.80 21.32
CA ILE A 322 6.73 -13.71 20.34
C ILE A 322 8.00 -12.87 20.41
N ALA A 323 8.52 -12.47 19.25
CA ALA A 323 9.65 -11.56 19.12
C ALA A 323 9.32 -10.43 18.15
N TYR A 324 9.65 -9.19 18.51
CA TYR A 324 9.37 -8.01 17.70
C TYR A 324 10.50 -6.98 17.82
N ARG A 325 10.60 -6.11 16.82
CA ARG A 325 11.70 -5.17 16.67
C ARG A 325 11.62 -3.98 17.64
N THR A 326 12.77 -3.52 18.09
CA THR A 326 12.98 -2.31 18.92
C THR A 326 14.23 -1.55 18.47
N ARG A 327 14.53 -0.41 19.09
CA ARG A 327 15.75 0.37 18.85
C ARG A 327 16.32 0.99 20.11
N ARG A 328 17.62 1.32 20.08
CA ARG A 328 18.29 2.19 21.05
C ARG A 328 19.17 3.21 20.33
N ASP A 329 19.57 4.26 21.03
CA ASP A 329 20.60 5.18 20.55
C ASP A 329 21.93 4.44 20.36
N ASN A 330 22.66 4.81 19.32
CA ASN A 330 23.99 4.29 19.02
C ASN A 330 25.00 5.44 19.05
N GLU A 331 25.63 5.64 20.19
CA GLU A 331 26.59 6.73 20.43
C GLU A 331 27.77 6.72 19.45
N ALA A 332 28.21 5.55 19.00
CA ALA A 332 29.33 5.43 18.07
C ALA A 332 29.01 5.96 16.67
N THR A 333 27.74 5.96 16.27
CA THR A 333 27.30 6.42 14.93
C THR A 333 26.48 7.70 14.98
N GLY A 334 26.03 8.13 16.16
CA GLY A 334 25.05 9.22 16.32
C GLY A 334 23.64 8.85 15.82
N GLY A 335 23.40 7.60 15.44
CA GLY A 335 22.12 7.09 14.94
C GLY A 335 21.46 6.15 15.93
N PHE A 336 20.71 5.17 15.41
CA PHE A 336 20.01 4.16 16.18
C PHE A 336 20.49 2.76 15.81
N GLU A 337 20.55 1.86 16.78
CA GLU A 337 20.78 0.44 16.57
C GLU A 337 19.45 -0.34 16.64
N SER A 338 19.27 -1.26 15.71
CA SER A 338 18.14 -2.19 15.69
C SER A 338 18.33 -3.32 16.71
N GLY A 339 17.27 -3.62 17.44
CA GLY A 339 17.21 -4.73 18.38
C GLY A 339 15.90 -5.50 18.28
N VAL A 340 15.80 -6.54 19.10
CA VAL A 340 14.64 -7.42 19.19
C VAL A 340 14.27 -7.56 20.66
N ILE A 341 12.98 -7.42 20.97
CA ILE A 341 12.39 -7.82 22.24
C ILE A 341 11.68 -9.14 21.99
N ALA A 342 11.91 -10.12 22.86
CA ALA A 342 11.26 -11.42 22.79
C ALA A 342 10.70 -11.83 24.16
N HIS A 343 9.63 -12.62 24.09
CA HIS A 343 8.82 -13.07 25.23
C HIS A 343 8.46 -14.55 25.05
N GLY A 344 8.28 -15.26 26.16
CA GLY A 344 7.86 -16.66 26.20
C GLY A 344 9.01 -17.67 26.26
N PRO A 345 8.70 -18.97 26.35
CA PRO A 345 9.68 -20.05 26.54
C PRO A 345 10.76 -20.15 25.45
N GLN A 346 10.47 -19.67 24.23
CA GLN A 346 11.39 -19.68 23.09
C GLN A 346 12.00 -18.30 22.80
N ALA A 347 11.94 -17.36 23.76
CA ALA A 347 12.38 -15.98 23.55
C ALA A 347 13.81 -15.86 22.99
N GLU A 348 14.76 -16.64 23.52
CA GLU A 348 16.15 -16.63 23.06
C GLU A 348 16.27 -17.06 21.58
N ALA A 349 15.67 -18.19 21.22
CA ALA A 349 15.69 -18.71 19.85
C ALA A 349 15.02 -17.76 18.85
N LEU A 350 13.86 -17.18 19.21
CA LEU A 350 13.18 -16.21 18.35
C LEU A 350 13.97 -14.91 18.20
N ALA A 351 14.57 -14.41 19.29
CA ALA A 351 15.37 -13.20 19.27
C ALA A 351 16.62 -13.35 18.42
N ASP A 352 17.33 -14.48 18.51
CA ASP A 352 18.50 -14.77 17.70
C ASP A 352 18.16 -14.88 16.22
N GLN A 353 17.07 -15.58 15.89
CA GLN A 353 16.60 -15.72 14.52
C GLN A 353 16.23 -14.36 13.90
N TYR A 354 15.52 -13.52 14.66
CA TYR A 354 15.13 -12.19 14.20
C TYR A 354 16.37 -11.29 14.08
N ALA A 355 17.26 -11.28 15.08
CA ALA A 355 18.49 -10.47 15.05
C ALA A 355 19.42 -10.84 13.88
N GLU A 356 19.48 -12.12 13.51
CA GLU A 356 20.19 -12.58 12.31
C GLU A 356 19.60 -11.99 11.02
N LEU A 357 18.29 -11.83 10.91
CA LEU A 357 17.67 -11.14 9.77
C LEU A 357 18.00 -9.65 9.75
N LEU A 358 18.04 -8.99 10.91
CA LEU A 358 18.47 -7.58 11.00
C LEU A 358 19.91 -7.40 10.51
N ARG A 359 20.82 -8.31 10.89
CA ARG A 359 22.21 -8.30 10.40
C ARG A 359 22.28 -8.53 8.90
N ARG A 360 21.59 -9.55 8.38
CA ARG A 360 21.51 -9.82 6.93
C ARG A 360 20.97 -8.64 6.13
N TRP A 361 19.92 -7.97 6.61
CA TRP A 361 19.42 -6.74 5.99
C TRP A 361 20.52 -5.68 5.91
N ALA A 362 21.16 -5.37 7.04
CA ALA A 362 22.15 -4.32 7.13
C ALA A 362 23.38 -4.57 6.26
N GLU A 363 23.80 -5.84 6.14
CA GLU A 363 24.97 -6.26 5.38
C GLU A 363 24.72 -6.36 3.87
N HIS A 364 23.53 -6.81 3.45
CA HIS A 364 23.31 -7.23 2.06
C HIS A 364 22.19 -6.50 1.32
N HIS A 365 21.20 -5.95 2.01
CA HIS A 365 19.97 -5.50 1.37
C HIS A 365 19.56 -4.07 1.73
N ARG A 366 20.35 -3.36 2.56
CA ARG A 366 20.09 -2.02 3.09
C ARG A 366 20.13 -0.92 2.00
N ARG A 367 19.11 -0.90 1.15
CA ARG A 367 18.89 0.08 0.09
C ARG A 367 17.41 0.12 -0.30
N ARG A 368 16.97 1.25 -0.87
CA ARG A 368 15.63 1.35 -1.47
C ARG A 368 15.52 0.49 -2.72
N GLY A 369 14.37 -0.14 -2.94
CA GLY A 369 14.14 -0.98 -4.11
C GLY A 369 15.00 -2.25 -4.15
N ALA A 370 15.30 -2.84 -3.00
CA ALA A 370 16.06 -4.09 -2.89
C ALA A 370 15.22 -5.33 -3.28
N ALA A 371 13.89 -5.26 -3.11
CA ALA A 371 13.00 -6.37 -3.42
C ALA A 371 12.64 -6.43 -4.91
N THR A 372 12.48 -7.65 -5.42
CA THR A 372 11.82 -7.92 -6.70
C THR A 372 10.71 -8.93 -6.43
N PHE A 373 9.47 -8.53 -6.68
CA PHE A 373 8.29 -9.36 -6.49
C PHE A 373 7.99 -10.15 -7.75
N ARG A 374 7.50 -11.37 -7.57
CA ARG A 374 6.93 -12.20 -8.63
C ARG A 374 5.55 -12.68 -8.20
N TYR A 375 4.59 -12.60 -9.12
CA TYR A 375 3.29 -13.24 -8.97
C TYR A 375 3.20 -14.40 -9.96
N LEU A 376 2.84 -15.58 -9.46
CA LEU A 376 2.58 -16.75 -10.28
C LEU A 376 1.10 -17.15 -10.12
N PRO A 377 0.26 -17.01 -11.16
CA PRO A 377 -1.13 -17.41 -11.09
C PRO A 377 -1.26 -18.94 -11.09
N GLY A 378 -2.38 -19.41 -10.58
CA GLY A 378 -2.77 -20.83 -10.60
C GLY A 378 -2.60 -21.51 -9.24
N PRO A 379 -2.74 -22.85 -9.21
CA PRO A 379 -2.67 -23.60 -7.97
C PRO A 379 -1.27 -23.47 -7.36
N ALA A 380 -1.24 -23.24 -6.05
CA ALA A 380 0.01 -23.16 -5.33
C ALA A 380 0.77 -24.51 -5.39
N PRO A 381 2.10 -24.48 -5.59
CA PRO A 381 2.93 -25.67 -5.52
C PRO A 381 2.86 -26.30 -4.12
N SER A 382 2.99 -27.63 -4.06
CA SER A 382 3.06 -28.39 -2.81
C SER A 382 4.38 -29.17 -2.75
N PRO A 383 5.28 -28.89 -1.79
CA PRO A 383 5.13 -27.89 -0.73
C PRO A 383 5.24 -26.45 -1.24
N LEU A 384 4.59 -25.50 -0.54
CA LEU A 384 4.73 -24.08 -0.84
C LEU A 384 6.16 -23.61 -0.53
N PRO A 385 6.82 -22.85 -1.42
CA PRO A 385 8.11 -22.24 -1.14
C PRO A 385 8.08 -21.44 0.17
N GLN A 386 9.21 -21.40 0.87
CA GLN A 386 9.32 -20.75 2.17
C GLN A 386 9.12 -19.22 2.07
N ASP A 387 9.54 -18.62 0.97
CA ASP A 387 9.44 -17.21 0.62
C ASP A 387 8.14 -16.85 -0.11
N ALA A 388 7.22 -17.82 -0.26
CA ALA A 388 5.95 -17.61 -0.94
C ALA A 388 4.83 -17.29 0.05
N VAL A 389 4.07 -16.25 -0.30
CA VAL A 389 2.79 -15.90 0.31
C VAL A 389 1.68 -16.46 -0.56
N LEU A 390 0.90 -17.37 0.02
CA LEU A 390 -0.25 -17.99 -0.63
C LEU A 390 -1.36 -16.97 -0.83
N ARG A 391 -1.92 -16.94 -2.05
CA ARG A 391 -3.11 -16.16 -2.38
C ARG A 391 -4.23 -17.09 -2.86
N ARG A 392 -5.42 -16.54 -3.09
CA ARG A 392 -6.58 -17.29 -3.59
C ARG A 392 -6.36 -17.75 -5.03
N HIS A 393 -5.68 -16.94 -5.84
CA HIS A 393 -5.50 -17.12 -7.27
C HIS A 393 -4.07 -17.43 -7.69
N GLY A 394 -3.12 -17.51 -6.75
CA GLY A 394 -1.71 -17.71 -7.06
C GLY A 394 -0.81 -17.63 -5.84
N ILE A 395 0.46 -17.32 -6.09
CA ILE A 395 1.48 -17.08 -5.06
C ILE A 395 2.25 -15.80 -5.36
N VAL A 396 2.63 -15.08 -4.31
CA VAL A 396 3.56 -13.96 -4.37
C VAL A 396 4.88 -14.40 -3.76
N THR A 397 6.00 -14.18 -4.45
CA THR A 397 7.35 -14.32 -3.87
C THR A 397 8.11 -13.00 -3.99
N ALA A 398 9.14 -12.84 -3.15
CA ALA A 398 10.03 -11.70 -3.21
C ALA A 398 11.49 -12.14 -3.05
N SER A 399 12.32 -11.77 -4.01
CA SER A 399 13.78 -11.93 -3.94
C SER A 399 14.45 -10.62 -3.61
N TRP A 400 15.62 -10.68 -2.98
CA TRP A 400 16.36 -9.53 -2.48
C TRP A 400 17.74 -9.48 -3.11
N THR A 401 18.11 -8.34 -3.71
CA THR A 401 19.38 -8.17 -4.43
C THR A 401 20.16 -6.94 -4.01
#